data_AF-E9QBK2-F1
#
_entry.id   AF-E9QBK2-F1
#
_cell.length_a   1.000
_cell.length_b   1.000
_cell.length_c   1.000
_cell.angle_alpha   90.00
_cell.angle_beta   90.00
_cell.angle_gamma   90.00
#
_symmetry.space_group_name_H-M   'P 1'
#
loop_
_entity.id
_entity.type
_entity.pdbx_description
1 polymer ?
#
loop_
_entity_poly.entity_id
_entity_poly.type
_entity_poly.pdbx_seq_one_letter_code
_entity_poly.pdbx_strand_id
1 'polypeptide(L)'
;MGLCSLTHQIDALNILNELRDHGTGSNREGEGRCPGALAAGKVAARPGDVMKEPRRLKTIAERARENCLSRLLEILTQLISIEEDFIKDGSYGKSLLKRKDSVDLKNICLRMAVAEGGSRSDRDLRELRDCLRLIVISLLAHVRDENNLSSTVSTHRLRELSNSFPEI
;
A
#
# COMPACT_ATOMS: atom_id res chain seq x y z
N MET A 1 -17.00 10.15 13.82
CA MET A 1 -15.83 10.66 13.08
C MET A 1 -14.76 9.60 12.80
N GLY A 2 -14.64 8.52 13.57
CA GLY A 2 -13.66 7.44 13.35
C GLY A 2 -13.83 6.65 12.04
N LEU A 3 -15.07 6.36 11.64
CA LEU A 3 -15.38 5.61 10.40
C LEU A 3 -14.75 6.25 9.15
N CYS A 4 -14.67 7.58 9.09
CA CYS A 4 -14.03 8.25 7.97
C CYS A 4 -12.55 7.88 7.88
N SER A 5 -11.81 7.85 8.99
CA SER A 5 -10.38 7.49 8.98
C SER A 5 -10.17 6.07 8.46
N LEU A 6 -11.00 5.12 8.91
CA LEU A 6 -10.94 3.73 8.47
C LEU A 6 -11.18 3.60 6.96
N THR A 7 -12.15 4.34 6.40
CA THR A 7 -12.39 4.37 4.94
C THR A 7 -11.15 4.82 4.17
N HIS A 8 -10.45 5.86 4.63
CA HIS A 8 -9.24 6.34 3.95
C HIS A 8 -8.11 5.30 3.99
N GLN A 9 -8.00 4.52 5.07
CA GLN A 9 -7.02 3.43 5.18
C GLN A 9 -7.36 2.23 4.29
N ILE A 10 -8.65 1.85 4.20
CA ILE A 10 -9.12 0.80 3.29
C ILE A 10 -8.86 1.20 1.83
N ASP A 11 -9.15 2.46 1.47
CA ASP A 11 -8.83 2.98 0.14
C ASP A 11 -7.32 2.91 -0.14
N ALA A 12 -6.49 3.30 0.83
CA ALA A 12 -5.02 3.23 0.72
C ALA A 12 -4.52 1.80 0.51
N LEU A 13 -5.11 0.82 1.23
CA LEU A 13 -4.79 -0.60 1.08
C LEU A 13 -5.13 -1.12 -0.32
N ASN A 14 -6.29 -0.73 -0.86
CA ASN A 14 -6.70 -1.10 -2.21
C ASN A 14 -5.74 -0.55 -3.27
N ILE A 15 -5.37 0.73 -3.18
CA ILE A 15 -4.41 1.38 -4.10
C ILE A 15 -3.05 0.67 -4.10
N LEU A 16 -2.57 0.28 -2.91
CA LEU A 16 -1.28 -0.41 -2.80
C LEU A 16 -1.33 -1.85 -3.33
N ASN A 17 -2.46 -2.55 -3.19
CA ASN A 17 -2.65 -3.85 -3.83
C ASN A 17 -2.66 -3.73 -5.36
N GLU A 18 -3.35 -2.72 -5.91
CA GLU A 18 -3.32 -2.44 -7.35
C GLU A 18 -1.88 -2.21 -7.84
N LEU A 19 -1.08 -1.43 -7.12
CA LEU A 19 0.35 -1.24 -7.45
C LEU A 19 1.15 -2.54 -7.50
N ARG A 20 0.89 -3.45 -6.55
CA ARG A 20 1.54 -4.76 -6.50
C ARG A 20 1.15 -5.62 -7.71
N ASP A 21 -0.13 -5.59 -8.09
CA ASP A 21 -0.64 -6.35 -9.22
C ASP A 21 -0.18 -5.76 -10.57
N HIS A 22 -0.13 -4.43 -10.70
CA HIS A 22 0.38 -3.75 -11.89
C HIS A 22 1.88 -3.97 -12.11
N GLY A 23 2.69 -4.05 -11.04
CA GLY A 23 4.10 -4.43 -11.11
C GLY A 23 4.35 -5.90 -11.51
N THR A 24 3.28 -6.69 -11.65
CA THR A 24 3.33 -8.10 -12.06
C THR A 24 2.76 -8.31 -13.47
N GLY A 25 1.95 -7.38 -14.01
CA GLY A 25 1.24 -7.63 -15.27
C GLY A 25 0.80 -6.44 -16.13
N SER A 26 1.12 -5.18 -15.83
CA SER A 26 0.64 -4.06 -16.66
C SER A 26 1.69 -3.54 -17.65
N ASN A 27 1.81 -4.24 -18.77
CA ASN A 27 2.18 -3.62 -20.04
C ASN A 27 0.86 -3.32 -20.76
N ARG A 28 0.20 -2.21 -20.40
CA ARG A 28 -0.94 -1.72 -21.18
C ARG A 28 -0.36 -1.06 -22.42
N GLU A 29 -0.39 -1.80 -23.52
CA GLU A 29 -0.35 -1.30 -24.88
C GLU A 29 -1.22 -0.05 -24.98
N GLY A 30 -0.58 1.11 -24.99
CA GLY A 30 -1.17 2.31 -25.56
C GLY A 30 -1.17 2.11 -27.06
N GLU A 31 -2.28 1.57 -27.57
CA GLU A 31 -2.66 1.55 -28.99
C GLU A 31 -2.73 2.98 -29.54
N GLY A 32 -1.56 3.54 -29.85
CA GLY A 32 -1.38 4.77 -30.60
C GLY A 32 -1.47 4.48 -32.10
N ARG A 33 -2.71 4.31 -32.54
CA ARG A 33 -3.18 4.13 -33.92
C ARG A 33 -2.52 5.11 -34.91
N CYS A 34 -1.85 4.59 -35.94
CA CYS A 34 -1.64 5.29 -37.21
C CYS A 34 -1.94 4.31 -38.36
N PRO A 35 -3.11 4.43 -39.03
CA PRO A 35 -3.48 3.60 -40.16
C PRO A 35 -2.90 4.19 -41.45
N GLY A 36 -2.05 3.44 -42.14
CA GLY A 36 -1.52 3.88 -43.43
C GLY A 36 -0.89 2.75 -44.25
N ALA A 37 -1.53 2.46 -45.38
CA ALA A 37 -1.00 1.79 -46.57
C ALA A 37 -0.81 0.25 -46.57
N LEU A 38 -1.93 -0.43 -46.86
CA LEU A 38 -2.11 -1.41 -47.94
C LEU A 38 -0.84 -1.92 -48.67
N ALA A 39 -0.52 -3.21 -48.50
CA ALA A 39 0.00 -4.05 -49.59
C ALA A 39 -0.32 -5.53 -49.35
N ALA A 40 -0.84 -6.17 -50.39
CA ALA A 40 -1.41 -7.50 -50.45
C ALA A 40 -0.45 -8.66 -50.11
N GLY A 41 -1.01 -9.67 -49.44
CA GLY A 41 -0.84 -11.07 -49.84
C GLY A 41 0.24 -11.90 -49.15
N LYS A 42 -0.15 -12.71 -48.16
CA LYS A 42 -0.02 -14.18 -48.21
C LYS A 42 -0.55 -14.83 -46.94
N VAL A 43 -1.34 -15.86 -47.17
CA VAL A 43 -1.84 -16.86 -46.23
C VAL A 43 -0.67 -17.61 -45.59
N ALA A 44 -0.64 -17.69 -44.25
CA ALA A 44 -0.27 -18.90 -43.49
C ALA A 44 -0.43 -18.61 -42.00
N ALA A 45 -1.48 -19.19 -41.42
CA ALA A 45 -1.64 -19.32 -39.98
C ALA A 45 -0.42 -20.06 -39.38
N ARG A 46 0.30 -19.41 -38.46
CA ARG A 46 1.01 -20.12 -37.38
C ARG A 46 0.50 -19.59 -36.04
N PRO A 47 -0.14 -20.44 -35.22
CA PRO A 47 -0.62 -20.06 -33.90
C PRO A 47 0.54 -20.09 -32.90
N GLY A 48 0.54 -19.13 -31.98
CA GLY A 48 1.21 -19.32 -30.70
C GLY A 48 2.69 -18.97 -30.63
N ASP A 49 3.11 -17.86 -31.25
CA ASP A 49 4.24 -17.12 -30.67
C ASP A 49 3.65 -16.22 -29.58
N VAL A 50 3.23 -16.85 -28.47
CA VAL A 50 3.12 -16.15 -27.20
C VAL A 50 4.56 -15.82 -26.84
N MET A 51 5.10 -14.77 -27.47
CA MET A 51 6.24 -14.03 -26.97
C MET A 51 5.85 -13.71 -25.55
N LYS A 52 6.35 -14.55 -24.65
CA LYS A 52 6.31 -14.35 -23.23
C LYS A 52 7.22 -13.15 -23.06
N GLU A 53 6.61 -11.96 -23.21
CA GLU A 53 7.23 -10.65 -23.10
C GLU A 53 8.30 -10.78 -22.03
N PRO A 54 9.59 -10.53 -22.35
CA PRO A 54 10.67 -10.87 -21.46
C PRO A 54 10.38 -10.17 -20.15
N ARG A 55 10.00 -10.96 -19.12
CA ARG A 55 9.75 -10.48 -17.77
C ARG A 55 10.96 -9.64 -17.44
N ARG A 56 10.84 -8.30 -17.47
CA ARG A 56 11.97 -7.42 -17.20
C ARG A 56 12.55 -7.93 -15.89
N LEU A 57 13.80 -8.38 -15.95
CA LEU A 57 14.45 -8.95 -14.78
C LEU A 57 14.52 -7.82 -13.76
N LYS A 58 13.67 -7.90 -12.74
CA LYS A 58 13.66 -6.93 -11.65
C LYS A 58 15.04 -6.92 -11.03
N THR A 59 15.65 -5.74 -11.01
CA THR A 59 16.91 -5.47 -10.31
C THR A 59 16.77 -5.83 -8.84
N ILE A 60 17.90 -6.10 -8.18
CA ILE A 60 17.92 -6.36 -6.73
C ILE A 60 17.27 -5.20 -5.97
N ALA A 61 17.50 -3.96 -6.42
CA ALA A 61 16.89 -2.77 -5.86
C ALA A 61 15.35 -2.73 -6.03
N GLU A 62 14.82 -3.14 -7.19
CA GLU A 62 13.36 -3.28 -7.40
C GLU A 62 12.76 -4.34 -6.48
N ARG A 63 13.42 -5.50 -6.35
CA ARG A 63 12.96 -6.57 -5.44
C ARG A 63 12.98 -6.13 -3.98
N ALA A 64 14.02 -5.40 -3.56
CA ALA A 64 14.12 -4.87 -2.21
C ALA A 64 13.00 -3.87 -1.91
N ARG A 65 12.69 -2.99 -2.87
CA ARG A 65 11.57 -2.04 -2.78
C ARG A 65 10.21 -2.74 -2.72
N GLU A 66 9.98 -3.75 -3.55
CA GLU A 66 8.76 -4.56 -3.53
C GLU A 66 8.58 -5.30 -2.21
N ASN A 67 9.67 -5.86 -1.67
CA ASN A 67 9.65 -6.50 -0.35
C ASN A 67 9.35 -5.48 0.76
N CYS A 68 9.97 -4.30 0.71
CA CYS A 68 9.70 -3.22 1.66
C CYS A 68 8.22 -2.79 1.61
N LEU A 69 7.69 -2.56 0.41
CA LEU A 69 6.29 -2.21 0.20
C LEU A 69 5.36 -3.30 0.74
N SER A 70 5.67 -4.57 0.48
CA SER A 70 4.88 -5.71 0.97
C SER A 70 4.85 -5.77 2.50
N ARG A 71 5.96 -5.48 3.17
CA ARG A 71 6.02 -5.39 4.64
C ARG A 71 5.23 -4.20 5.17
N LEU A 72 5.31 -3.03 4.53
CA LEU A 72 4.52 -1.85 4.91
C LEU A 72 3.01 -2.09 4.72
N LEU A 73 2.64 -2.82 3.68
CA LEU A 73 1.27 -3.28 3.41
C LEU A 73 0.74 -4.21 4.50
N GLU A 74 1.56 -5.18 4.93
CA GLU A 74 1.23 -6.06 6.03
C GLU A 74 1.04 -5.27 7.34
N ILE A 75 1.93 -4.31 7.61
CA ILE A 75 1.82 -3.43 8.77
C ILE A 75 0.53 -2.60 8.74
N LEU A 76 0.18 -2.02 7.58
CA LEU A 76 -1.07 -1.27 7.42
C LEU A 76 -2.30 -2.18 7.61
N THR A 77 -2.27 -3.40 7.10
CA THR A 77 -3.35 -4.38 7.30
C THR A 77 -3.54 -4.70 8.78
N GLN A 78 -2.45 -4.99 9.50
CA GLN A 78 -2.49 -5.26 10.93
C GLN A 78 -2.97 -4.03 11.73
N LEU A 79 -2.54 -2.83 11.34
CA LEU A 79 -2.98 -1.57 11.93
C LEU A 79 -4.50 -1.40 11.80
N ILE A 80 -5.04 -1.60 10.61
CA ILE A 80 -6.49 -1.56 10.34
C ILE A 80 -7.22 -2.58 11.22
N SER A 81 -6.75 -3.82 11.30
CA SER A 81 -7.39 -4.85 12.14
C SER A 81 -7.39 -4.48 13.64
N ILE A 82 -6.29 -3.92 14.15
CA ILE A 82 -6.21 -3.44 15.54
C ILE A 82 -7.21 -2.30 15.77
N GLU A 83 -7.34 -1.38 14.82
CA GLU A 83 -8.32 -0.30 14.91
C GLU A 83 -9.77 -0.80 14.87
N GLU A 84 -10.07 -1.77 14.01
CA GLU A 84 -11.37 -2.44 13.99
C GLU A 84 -11.68 -3.11 15.33
N ASP A 85 -10.70 -3.75 15.95
CA ASP A 85 -10.84 -4.36 17.27
C ASP A 85 -11.14 -3.27 18.33
N PHE A 86 -10.45 -2.13 18.31
CA PHE A 86 -10.77 -1.01 19.22
C PHE A 86 -12.16 -0.40 18.98
N ILE A 87 -12.64 -0.38 17.73
CA ILE A 87 -14.01 0.05 17.39
C ILE A 87 -15.03 -0.92 17.98
N LYS A 88 -14.82 -2.24 17.84
CA LYS A 88 -15.70 -3.27 18.40
C LYS A 88 -15.74 -3.23 19.93
N ASP A 89 -14.59 -3.01 20.56
CA ASP A 89 -14.46 -2.94 22.02
C ASP A 89 -15.08 -1.68 22.63
N GLY A 90 -15.66 -0.77 21.83
CA GLY A 90 -16.34 0.44 22.31
C GLY A 90 -15.39 1.52 22.84
N SER A 91 -14.08 1.25 22.88
CA SER A 91 -13.04 2.19 23.31
C SER A 91 -12.83 3.35 22.30
N TYR A 92 -13.31 3.21 21.07
CA TYR A 92 -13.12 4.17 19.96
C TYR A 92 -14.02 5.43 20.02
N GLY A 93 -14.62 5.75 21.18
CA GLY A 93 -15.49 6.91 21.34
C GLY A 93 -14.82 8.25 20.97
N LYS A 94 -13.49 8.30 21.04
CA LYS A 94 -12.65 9.36 20.49
C LYS A 94 -11.83 8.74 19.37
N SER A 95 -11.76 9.37 18.20
CA SER A 95 -10.97 8.82 17.08
C SER A 95 -9.52 8.61 17.52
N LEU A 96 -9.12 7.36 17.73
CA LEU A 96 -7.74 7.02 18.13
C LEU A 96 -6.74 7.56 17.10
N LEU A 97 -7.17 7.61 15.84
CA LEU A 97 -6.48 8.29 14.77
C LEU A 97 -6.93 9.73 14.57
N LYS A 98 -5.95 10.62 14.46
CA LYS A 98 -6.17 11.94 13.86
C LYS A 98 -6.56 11.71 12.39
N ARG A 99 -7.71 12.25 11.99
CA ARG A 99 -8.16 12.28 10.58
C ARG A 99 -7.08 12.82 9.63
N LYS A 100 -6.20 13.67 10.13
CA LYS A 100 -5.05 14.18 9.38
C LYS A 100 -4.09 13.06 8.94
N ASP A 101 -3.71 12.18 9.86
CA ASP A 101 -2.70 11.15 9.61
C ASP A 101 -3.22 10.09 8.62
N SER A 102 -4.51 9.73 8.68
CA SER A 102 -5.14 8.80 7.72
C SER A 102 -5.27 9.40 6.31
N VAL A 103 -5.52 10.71 6.21
CA VAL A 103 -5.53 11.43 4.94
C VAL A 103 -4.12 11.53 4.35
N ASP A 104 -3.12 11.85 5.18
CA ASP A 104 -1.72 11.92 4.75
C ASP A 104 -1.24 10.55 4.25
N LEU A 105 -1.58 9.47 4.95
CA LEU A 105 -1.32 8.10 4.52
C LEU A 105 -1.90 7.80 3.13
N LYS A 106 -3.20 8.09 2.93
CA LYS A 106 -3.86 7.89 1.62
C LYS A 106 -3.19 8.72 0.52
N ASN A 107 -2.83 9.96 0.80
CA ASN A 107 -2.17 10.84 -0.15
C ASN A 107 -0.79 10.32 -0.56
N ILE A 108 0.00 9.77 0.38
CA ILE A 108 1.28 9.13 0.07
C ILE A 108 1.05 7.93 -0.86
N CYS A 109 0.10 7.06 -0.54
CA CYS A 109 -0.22 5.90 -1.38
C CYS A 109 -0.68 6.31 -2.79
N LEU A 110 -1.52 7.33 -2.92
CA LEU A 110 -1.93 7.88 -4.22
C LEU A 110 -0.75 8.44 -5.01
N ARG A 111 0.16 9.17 -4.36
CA ARG A 111 1.38 9.69 -5.03
C ARG A 111 2.25 8.55 -5.54
N MET A 112 2.42 7.49 -4.77
CA MET A 112 3.13 6.28 -5.19
C MET A 112 2.45 5.61 -6.39
N ALA A 113 1.12 5.59 -6.42
CA ALA A 113 0.36 4.95 -7.49
C ALA A 113 0.45 5.70 -8.83
N VAL A 114 0.49 7.03 -8.77
CA VAL A 114 0.57 7.89 -9.96
C VAL A 114 2.03 8.11 -10.42
N ALA A 115 3.01 7.82 -9.56
CA ALA A 115 4.42 7.97 -9.91
C ALA A 115 4.87 6.94 -10.96
N GLU A 116 4.71 7.26 -12.23
CA GLU A 116 5.40 6.57 -13.32
C GLU A 116 6.92 6.79 -13.17
N GLY A 117 7.69 5.72 -12.98
CA GLY A 117 9.14 5.77 -13.22
C GLY A 117 10.08 5.50 -12.04
N GLY A 118 9.63 4.93 -10.91
CA GLY A 118 10.52 4.25 -9.95
C GLY A 118 11.60 5.08 -9.23
N SER A 119 11.77 6.36 -9.56
CA SER A 119 12.75 7.27 -8.94
C SER A 119 12.20 7.96 -7.68
N ARG A 120 10.88 8.09 -7.59
CA ARG A 120 10.20 8.60 -6.39
C ARG A 120 9.95 7.54 -5.32
N SER A 121 10.07 6.26 -5.66
CA SER A 121 9.64 5.17 -4.78
C SER A 121 10.38 5.15 -3.45
N ASP A 122 11.69 5.42 -3.39
CA ASP A 122 12.42 5.31 -2.11
C ASP A 122 12.04 6.43 -1.15
N ARG A 123 11.83 7.64 -1.68
CA ARG A 123 11.37 8.78 -0.87
C ARG A 123 9.95 8.55 -0.38
N ASP A 124 9.06 8.12 -1.26
CA ASP A 124 7.66 7.87 -0.91
C ASP A 124 7.53 6.66 0.04
N LEU A 125 8.35 5.61 -0.12
CA LEU A 125 8.42 4.48 0.82
C LEU A 125 8.90 4.91 2.21
N ARG A 126 9.91 5.79 2.28
CA ARG A 126 10.35 6.37 3.56
C ARG A 126 9.24 7.22 4.19
N GLU A 127 8.56 8.05 3.41
CA GLU A 127 7.44 8.87 3.90
C GLU A 127 6.26 8.00 4.38
N LEU A 128 5.93 6.93 3.64
CA LEU A 128 4.91 5.96 4.00
C LEU A 128 5.25 5.28 5.33
N ARG A 129 6.49 4.80 5.46
CA ARG A 129 6.98 4.18 6.70
C ARG A 129 6.90 5.14 7.89
N ASP A 130 7.37 6.36 7.70
CA ASP A 130 7.42 7.37 8.76
C ASP A 130 6.00 7.80 9.18
N CYS A 131 5.08 7.91 8.22
CA CYS A 131 3.66 8.14 8.47
C CYS A 131 3.02 6.99 9.27
N LEU A 132 3.22 5.74 8.85
CA LEU A 132 2.72 4.56 9.57
C LEU A 132 3.29 4.46 10.98
N ARG A 133 4.60 4.74 11.15
CA ARG A 133 5.25 4.76 12.46
C ARG A 133 4.65 5.84 13.35
N LEU A 134 4.41 7.04 12.83
CA LEU A 134 3.79 8.13 13.58
C LEU A 134 2.37 7.76 14.05
N ILE A 135 1.60 7.09 13.19
CA ILE A 135 0.27 6.59 13.51
C ILE A 135 0.36 5.58 14.66
N VAL A 136 1.21 4.56 14.55
CA VAL A 136 1.38 3.53 15.58
C VAL A 136 1.83 4.14 16.92
N ILE A 137 2.77 5.09 16.91
CA ILE A 137 3.23 5.77 18.12
C ILE A 137 2.09 6.61 18.74
N SER A 138 1.31 7.31 17.92
CA SER A 138 0.18 8.12 18.38
C SER A 138 -0.90 7.24 19.02
N LEU A 139 -1.20 6.09 18.41
CA LEU A 139 -2.11 5.10 18.98
C LEU A 139 -1.59 4.55 20.31
N LEU A 140 -0.31 4.18 20.39
CA LEU A 140 0.29 3.70 21.64
C LEU A 140 0.25 4.75 22.74
N ALA A 141 0.46 6.02 22.41
CA ALA A 141 0.36 7.12 23.36
C ALA A 141 -1.09 7.30 23.84
N HIS A 142 -2.07 7.23 22.95
CA HIS A 142 -3.48 7.36 23.32
C HIS A 142 -3.97 6.19 24.19
N VAL A 143 -3.64 4.96 23.80
CA VAL A 143 -3.86 3.76 24.61
C VAL A 143 -3.22 3.89 26.00
N ARG A 144 -2.02 4.46 26.06
CA ARG A 144 -1.31 4.68 27.32
C ARG A 144 -2.00 5.71 28.22
N ASP A 145 -2.56 6.75 27.64
CA ASP A 145 -3.24 7.83 28.34
C ASP A 145 -4.61 7.41 28.86
N GLU A 146 -5.37 6.65 28.06
CA GLU A 146 -6.69 6.12 28.43
C GLU A 146 -6.62 4.91 29.41
N ASN A 147 -5.47 4.62 30.03
CA ASN A 147 -5.22 3.49 30.94
C ASN A 147 -6.10 3.47 32.21
N ASN A 148 -7.37 3.15 32.06
CA ASN A 148 -8.13 2.29 32.95
C ASN A 148 -9.02 1.37 32.09
N LEU A 149 -8.58 0.11 31.96
CA LEU A 149 -9.38 -1.07 31.63
C LEU A 149 -9.73 -1.30 30.13
N SER A 150 -9.20 -2.40 29.59
CA SER A 150 -9.94 -3.32 28.69
C SER A 150 -9.48 -3.58 27.23
N SER A 151 -8.19 -3.52 26.86
CA SER A 151 -7.74 -4.34 25.71
C SER A 151 -6.25 -4.72 25.79
N THR A 152 -5.90 -5.76 26.55
CA THR A 152 -4.51 -6.22 26.67
C THR A 152 -3.95 -6.80 25.37
N VAL A 153 -4.81 -7.42 24.55
CA VAL A 153 -4.37 -8.10 23.32
C VAL A 153 -4.08 -7.10 22.20
N SER A 154 -5.00 -6.16 21.92
CA SER A 154 -4.82 -5.17 20.84
C SER A 154 -3.63 -4.25 21.11
N THR A 155 -3.38 -3.94 22.39
CA THR A 155 -2.24 -3.11 22.81
C THR A 155 -0.91 -3.85 22.76
N HIS A 156 -0.90 -5.17 23.03
CA HIS A 156 0.25 -6.04 22.78
C HIS A 156 0.58 -6.09 21.28
N ARG A 157 -0.43 -6.37 20.44
CA ARG A 157 -0.27 -6.41 18.98
C ARG A 157 0.28 -5.08 18.42
N LEU A 158 -0.23 -3.95 18.91
CA LEU A 158 0.24 -2.64 18.49
C LEU A 158 1.70 -2.38 18.90
N ARG A 159 2.12 -2.89 20.07
CA ARG A 159 3.52 -2.83 20.50
C ARG A 159 4.41 -3.71 19.63
N GLU A 160 3.99 -4.92 19.30
CA GLU A 160 4.72 -5.79 18.35
C GLU A 160 4.86 -5.10 17.00
N LEU A 161 3.76 -4.55 16.47
CA LEU A 161 3.73 -3.80 15.22
C LEU A 161 4.75 -2.64 15.20
N SER A 162 4.87 -1.91 16.32
CA SER A 162 5.84 -0.82 16.46
C SER A 162 7.30 -1.24 16.30
N ASN A 163 7.61 -2.51 16.54
CA ASN A 163 8.95 -3.08 16.41
C ASN A 163 9.16 -3.80 15.05
N SER A 164 8.10 -4.04 14.27
CA SER A 164 8.16 -4.81 13.02
C SER A 164 8.53 -3.99 11.78
N PHE A 165 8.73 -2.68 11.91
CA PHE A 165 9.00 -1.78 10.79
C PHE A 165 10.30 -2.13 10.04
N PRO A 166 10.28 -2.25 8.70
CA PRO A 166 11.48 -2.48 7.91
C PRO A 166 12.43 -1.27 7.93
N GLU A 167 13.74 -1.54 7.97
CA GLU A 167 14.77 -0.54 7.64
C GLU A 167 14.85 -0.35 6.12
N ILE A 168 15.03 0.90 5.68
CA ILE A 168 15.17 1.33 4.27
C ILE A 168 16.49 2.06 4.12
#